data_AF-A0A816I345-F1
#
_entry.id   AF-A0A816I345-F1
#
_cell.length_a   1.000
_cell.length_b   1.000
_cell.length_c   1.000
_cell.angle_alpha   90.00
_cell.angle_beta   90.00
_cell.angle_gamma   90.00
#
_symmetry.space_group_name_H-M   'P 1'
#
loop_
_entity.id
_entity.type
_entity.pdbx_description
1 polymer ?
#
loop_
_entity_poly.entity_id
_entity_poly.type
_entity_poly.pdbx_seq_one_letter_code
_entity_poly.pdbx_strand_id
1 'polypeptide(L)' 'NGHTLCSSCKQQVQNTCPTCRYELGNIRCLALEKVAESLEVSCRYQSLGCHDIFPYYSKHLKDDHKVDMHSGCTFNHR' A
#
# COMPACT_ATOMS: atom_id res chain seq x y z
N ASN A 1 -20.56 -1.25 -11.66
CA ASN A 1 -19.64 -0.14 -11.31
C ASN A 1 -18.68 -0.53 -10.18
N GLY A 2 -17.92 -1.63 -10.35
CA GLY A 2 -17.08 -2.23 -9.30
C GLY A 2 -15.58 -2.05 -9.52
N HIS A 3 -15.16 -0.94 -10.14
CA HIS A 3 -13.74 -0.69 -10.41
C HIS A 3 -13.16 0.21 -9.32
N THR A 4 -12.08 -0.27 -8.69
CA THR A 4 -11.32 0.49 -7.71
C THR A 4 -9.85 0.46 -8.09
N LEU A 5 -9.25 1.64 -8.19
CA LEU A 5 -7.83 1.83 -8.41
C LEU A 5 -7.24 2.59 -7.23
N CYS A 6 -5.97 2.37 -6.91
CA CYS A 6 -5.26 3.25 -5.99
C CYS A 6 -5.08 4.65 -6.60
N SER A 7 -4.84 5.66 -5.76
CA SER A 7 -4.71 7.06 -6.20
C SER A 7 -3.66 7.25 -7.29
N SER A 8 -2.51 6.57 -7.18
CA SER A 8 -1.44 6.63 -8.19
C SER A 8 -1.88 6.08 -9.54
N CYS A 9 -2.53 4.92 -9.57
CA CYS A 9 -3.04 4.34 -10.82
C CYS A 9 -4.18 5.17 -11.39
N LYS A 10 -5.04 5.75 -10.54
CA LYS A 10 -6.14 6.63 -10.95
C LYS A 10 -5.63 7.90 -11.63
N GLN A 11 -4.55 8.50 -11.11
CA GLN A 11 -3.91 9.67 -11.72
C GLN A 11 -3.32 9.33 -13.10
N GLN A 12 -2.68 8.17 -13.25
CA GLN A 12 -2.10 7.73 -14.52
C GLN A 12 -3.15 7.55 -15.63
N VAL A 13 -4.38 7.16 -15.27
CA VAL A 13 -5.49 6.95 -16.23
C VAL A 13 -6.46 8.14 -16.30
N GLN A 14 -6.07 9.30 -15.78
CA GLN A 14 -6.88 10.53 -15.80
C GLN A 14 -8.33 10.30 -15.31
N ASN A 15 -8.48 9.60 -14.19
CA ASN A 15 -9.78 9.26 -13.61
C ASN A 15 -10.73 8.48 -14.54
N THR A 16 -10.24 7.87 -15.62
CA THR A 16 -11.07 7.09 -16.54
C THR A 16 -10.65 5.63 -16.49
N CYS A 17 -11.60 4.71 -16.32
CA CYS A 17 -11.30 3.29 -16.29
C CYS A 17 -10.80 2.83 -17.67
N PRO A 18 -9.60 2.23 -17.79
CA PRO A 18 -9.09 1.77 -19.08
C PRO A 18 -9.90 0.59 -19.65
N THR A 19 -10.60 -0.16 -18.81
CA THR A 19 -11.39 -1.33 -19.22
C THR A 19 -12.77 -0.95 -19.75
N CYS A 20 -13.49 -0.11 -19.02
CA CYS A 20 -14.90 0.20 -19.33
C CYS A 20 -15.15 1.66 -19.72
N ARG A 21 -14.11 2.50 -19.72
CA ARG A 21 -14.14 3.93 -20.10
C ARG A 21 -15.05 4.83 -19.26
N TYR A 22 -15.54 4.34 -18.12
CA TYR A 22 -16.30 5.13 -17.16
C TYR A 22 -15.39 5.95 -16.25
N GLU A 23 -15.88 7.12 -15.83
CA GLU A 23 -15.20 7.94 -14.83
C GLU A 23 -15.13 7.23 -13.48
N LEU A 24 -13.94 7.24 -12.90
CA LEU A 24 -13.62 6.73 -11.58
C LEU A 24 -13.90 7.83 -10.57
N GLY A 25 -14.98 7.69 -9.81
CA GLY A 25 -15.30 8.58 -8.69
C GLY A 25 -14.31 8.47 -7.52
N ASN A 26 -14.40 9.40 -6.56
CA ASN A 26 -13.67 9.36 -5.29
C ASN A 26 -14.48 8.59 -4.24
N ILE A 27 -14.83 7.33 -4.54
CA ILE A 27 -15.62 6.51 -3.63
C ILE A 27 -14.67 5.77 -2.69
N ARG A 28 -14.81 6.02 -1.39
CA ARG A 28 -14.07 5.33 -0.33
C ARG A 28 -14.66 3.93 -0.11
N CYS A 29 -13.85 2.90 -0.25
CA CYS A 29 -14.31 1.50 -0.08
C CYS A 29 -13.81 0.93 1.25
N LEU A 30 -14.63 1.05 2.30
CA LEU A 30 -14.31 0.53 3.64
C LEU A 30 -14.07 -0.98 3.67
N ALA A 31 -14.67 -1.73 2.73
CA ALA A 31 -14.41 -3.17 2.60
C ALA A 31 -12.97 -3.45 2.17
N LEU A 32 -12.44 -2.70 1.20
CA LEU A 32 -11.05 -2.84 0.78
C LEU A 32 -10.06 -2.34 1.83
N GLU A 33 -10.44 -1.33 2.63
CA GLU A 33 -9.65 -0.90 3.79
C GLU A 33 -9.50 -2.03 4.81
N LYS A 34 -10.61 -2.68 5.20
CA LYS A 34 -10.57 -3.83 6.12
C LYS A 34 -9.80 -5.03 5.57
N VAL A 35 -9.92 -5.31 4.28
CA VAL A 35 -9.12 -6.36 3.63
C VAL A 35 -7.64 -5.99 3.70
N ALA A 36 -7.27 -4.75 3.39
CA ALA A 36 -5.90 -4.27 3.45
C ALA A 36 -5.32 -4.29 4.87
N GLU A 37 -6.13 -4.08 5.92
CA GLU A 37 -5.73 -4.23 7.32
C GLU A 37 -5.37 -5.68 7.67
N SER A 38 -6.05 -6.67 7.08
CA SER A 38 -5.74 -8.09 7.30
C SER A 38 -4.58 -8.63 6.47
N LEU A 39 -4.02 -7.83 5.55
CA LEU A 39 -2.92 -8.27 4.70
C LEU A 39 -1.57 -8.07 5.39
N GLU A 40 -0.72 -9.08 5.28
CA GLU A 40 0.65 -9.08 5.76
C GLU A 40 1.62 -9.14 4.58
N VAL A 41 2.72 -8.39 4.66
CA VAL A 41 3.73 -8.28 3.60
C VAL A 41 5.12 -8.49 4.16
N SER A 42 5.93 -9.29 3.47
CA SER A 42 7.33 -9.49 3.86
C SER A 42 8.18 -8.24 3.67
N CYS A 43 9.27 -8.18 4.44
CA CYS A 43 10.28 -7.14 4.31
C CYS A 43 10.85 -7.10 2.89
N ARG A 44 11.07 -5.90 2.34
CA ARG A 44 11.76 -5.73 1.03
C ARG A 44 13.17 -6.34 1.06
N TYR A 45 13.80 -6.40 2.23
CA TYR A 45 15.13 -6.97 2.43
C TYR A 45 15.12 -8.46 2.77
N GLN A 46 14.04 -9.19 2.46
CA GLN A 46 13.98 -10.63 2.65
C GLN A 46 15.08 -11.38 1.89
N SER A 47 15.47 -10.88 0.71
CA SER A 47 16.61 -11.42 -0.04
C SER A 47 17.97 -11.18 0.65
N LEU A 48 18.04 -10.21 1.57
CA LEU A 48 19.22 -9.92 2.39
C LEU A 48 19.15 -10.60 3.77
N GLY A 49 18.18 -11.50 3.99
CA GLY A 49 18.05 -12.28 5.23
C GLY A 49 17.08 -11.71 6.28
N CYS A 50 16.33 -10.66 5.98
CA CYS A 50 15.31 -10.13 6.89
C CYS A 50 13.99 -10.91 6.77
N HIS A 51 13.61 -11.65 7.80
CA HIS A 51 12.38 -12.48 7.80
C HIS A 51 11.16 -11.77 8.41
N ASP A 52 11.24 -10.46 8.63
CA ASP A 52 10.15 -9.71 9.24
C ASP A 52 8.93 -9.59 8.31
N ILE A 53 7.75 -9.62 8.92
CA ILE A 53 6.44 -9.49 8.28
C ILE A 53 5.76 -8.27 8.87
N PHE A 54 5.17 -7.44 8.01
CA PHE A 54 4.54 -6.19 8.39
C PHE A 54 3.10 -6.11 7.87
N PRO A 55 2.17 -5.47 8.60
CA PRO A 55 0.84 -5.18 8.07
C PRO A 55 0.93 -4.29 6.82
N TYR A 56 0.11 -4.58 5.81
CA TYR A 56 0.09 -3.85 4.53
C TYR A 56 -0.23 -2.36 4.74
N TYR A 57 -1.16 -2.03 5.64
CA TYR A 57 -1.56 -0.65 5.91
C TYR A 57 -0.47 0.21 6.58
N SER A 58 0.50 -0.42 7.26
CA SER A 58 1.67 0.26 7.82
C SER A 58 2.59 0.84 6.74
N LYS A 59 2.47 0.42 5.47
CA LYS A 59 3.17 1.03 4.33
C LYS A 59 2.48 2.31 3.84
N HIS A 60 1.16 2.45 3.99
CA HIS A 60 0.40 3.61 3.53
C HIS A 60 0.50 4.83 4.46
N LEU A 61 0.71 4.61 5.77
CA LEU A 61 0.94 5.71 6.72
C LEU A 61 2.31 6.39 6.54
N LYS A 62 3.24 5.80 5.78
CA LYS A 62 4.58 6.36 5.52
C LYS A 62 4.55 7.64 4.67
N ASP A 63 3.50 7.84 3.88
CA ASP A 63 3.39 9.01 2.99
C ASP A 63 2.81 10.25 3.70
N ASP A 64 1.99 10.06 4.75
CA ASP A 64 1.32 11.17 5.46
C ASP A 64 2.00 11.48 6.81
N HIS A 65 2.56 10.46 7.45
CA HIS A 65 3.30 10.60 8.70
C HIS A 65 4.69 10.05 8.45
N LYS A 66 5.74 10.86 8.64
CA LYS A 66 7.14 10.41 8.67
C LYS A 66 7.38 9.47 9.85
N VAL A 67 6.73 8.30 9.85
CA VAL A 67 6.96 7.24 10.81
C VAL A 67 8.13 6.45 10.24
N ASP A 68 9.33 6.83 10.68
CA ASP A 68 10.49 5.95 10.60
C ASP A 68 10.11 4.64 11.27
N MET A 69 9.78 3.61 10.47
CA MET A 69 9.77 2.22 10.93
C MET A 69 11.23 1.75 11.08
N HIS A 70 11.99 2.46 11.91
CA HIS A 70 13.31 2.08 12.38
C HIS A 70 13.30 1.52 13.80
N SER A 71 12.15 1.09 14.31
CA SER A 71 12.11 0.28 15.53
C SER A 71 12.28 -1.19 15.19
N GLY A 72 13.47 -1.57 14.72
CA GLY A 72 13.86 -2.99 14.64
C GLY A 72 15.09 -3.32 13.79
N CYS A 73 15.34 -2.61 12.69
CA CYS A 73 16.54 -2.85 11.88
C CYS A 73 17.67 -1.90 12.31
N THR A 74 18.28 -2.15 13.47
CA THR A 74 19.67 -1.74 13.66
C THR A 74 20.50 -2.59 12.71
N PHE A 75 20.86 -2.00 11.57
CA PHE A 75 21.87 -2.54 10.68
C PHE A 75 23.22 -2.46 11.40
N ASN A 76 23.46 -3.39 12.33
CA ASN A 76 24.79 -3.62 12.90
C ASN A 76 25.61 -4.36 11.84
N HIS A 77 26.11 -3.60 10.87
CA HIS A 77 27.24 -4.04 10.06
C HIS A 77 28.44 -4.09 11.01
N ARG A 78 28.91 -5.29 11.33
CA ARG A 78 30.28 -5.47 11.81
C ARG A 78 31.19 -5.66 10.60
#